data_AF-A0A0X8HVR3-F1
#
_entry.id   AF-A0A0X8HVR3-F1
#
_cell.length_a   1.000
_cell.length_b   1.000
_cell.length_c   1.000
_cell.angle_alpha   90.00
_cell.angle_beta   90.00
_cell.angle_gamma   90.00
#
_symmetry.space_group_name_H-M   'P 1'
#
loop_
_entity.id
_entity.type
_entity.pdbx_description
1 polymer ?
#
loop_
_entity_poly.entity_id
_entity_poly.type
_entity_poly.pdbx_seq_one_letter_code
_entity_poly.pdbx_strand_id
1 'polypeptide(L)'
;MKSFLLLTVAATAAVTDAAITHHEAKRSGTCAFPDREGMVAVQSQGKNAGWAMHSDQQCTYGSWCPYACGPGQLMAQWNPEVTSYTYPGSMQGGLYCDESGELNTPMPNKPMCYDGKGTVIAKNKIDEDVAFCQTVLPGNEEMLIPTLVDGGSQQTLAVPGTEYWAGTAAHYYVNPPGVSVKDACVWGTKENARGNWAPYVTGANQDASGNTFVTVGWNPIYLEEATPFRNEKPKFGIKITCDNEEDCVGLPCGIDPSKHGVNEILGSGTTGAGGAQFCVVTAKNGAKANVEVFSLE
;
A
#
# COMPACT_ATOMS: atom_id res chain seq x y z
N MET A 1 -46.96 -45.03 -67.22
CA MET A 1 -46.99 -46.46 -66.81
C MET A 1 -45.56 -46.98 -66.88
N LYS A 2 -44.92 -47.21 -65.71
CA LYS A 2 -43.59 -47.80 -65.51
C LYS A 2 -42.41 -46.97 -66.09
N SER A 3 -41.24 -46.83 -65.47
CA SER A 3 -40.65 -47.50 -64.31
C SER A 3 -39.62 -46.56 -63.68
N PHE A 4 -39.66 -46.44 -62.36
CA PHE A 4 -38.59 -45.88 -61.54
C PHE A 4 -37.37 -46.82 -61.58
N LEU A 5 -36.17 -46.27 -61.79
CA LEU A 5 -34.91 -46.89 -61.38
C LEU A 5 -34.22 -45.91 -60.45
N LEU A 6 -34.21 -46.23 -59.15
CA LEU A 6 -33.40 -45.54 -58.15
C LEU A 6 -31.92 -45.88 -58.38
N LEU A 7 -31.09 -44.86 -58.56
CA LEU A 7 -29.64 -44.95 -58.33
C LEU A 7 -29.33 -44.24 -57.02
N THR A 8 -29.08 -45.03 -55.97
CA THR A 8 -28.56 -44.56 -54.68
C THR A 8 -27.08 -44.24 -54.83
N VAL A 9 -26.70 -42.96 -54.71
CA VAL A 9 -25.31 -42.55 -54.53
C VAL A 9 -25.00 -42.60 -53.03
N ALA A 10 -24.13 -43.51 -52.64
CA ALA A 10 -23.59 -43.57 -51.29
C ALA A 10 -22.57 -42.43 -51.11
N ALA A 11 -22.92 -41.41 -50.33
CA ALA A 11 -21.96 -40.43 -49.86
C ALA A 11 -21.18 -41.05 -48.70
N THR A 12 -19.92 -41.42 -48.93
CA THR A 12 -18.96 -41.71 -47.87
C THR A 12 -18.61 -40.40 -47.17
N ALA A 13 -19.23 -40.15 -46.00
CA ALA A 13 -18.77 -39.12 -45.09
C ALA A 13 -17.43 -39.59 -44.50
N ALA A 14 -16.34 -38.92 -44.87
CA ALA A 14 -15.08 -39.04 -44.16
C ALA A 14 -15.30 -38.44 -42.77
N VAL A 15 -15.27 -39.29 -41.74
CA VAL A 15 -15.20 -38.85 -40.35
C VAL A 15 -13.81 -38.23 -40.16
N THR A 16 -13.72 -36.91 -40.25
CA THR A 16 -12.55 -36.19 -39.76
C THR A 16 -12.58 -36.28 -38.24
N ASP A 17 -11.61 -37.01 -37.69
CA ASP A 17 -11.31 -37.06 -36.26
C ASP A 17 -11.08 -35.61 -35.81
N ALA A 18 -12.08 -35.03 -35.13
CA ALA A 18 -11.92 -33.74 -34.49
C ALA A 18 -10.99 -33.99 -33.30
N ALA A 19 -9.75 -33.51 -33.40
CA ALA A 19 -8.81 -33.50 -32.29
C ALA A 19 -9.50 -32.89 -31.07
N ILE A 20 -9.79 -33.74 -30.08
CA ILE A 20 -10.23 -33.31 -28.75
C ILE A 20 -9.01 -32.58 -28.16
N THR A 21 -8.99 -31.26 -28.28
CA THR A 21 -8.14 -30.43 -27.43
C THR A 21 -8.63 -30.63 -26.01
N HIS A 22 -7.90 -31.44 -25.25
CA HIS A 22 -8.00 -31.44 -23.81
C HIS A 22 -7.68 -30.03 -23.35
N HIS A 23 -8.70 -29.21 -23.12
CA HIS A 23 -8.58 -28.09 -22.21
C HIS A 23 -8.29 -28.73 -20.85
N GLU A 24 -7.01 -28.84 -20.51
CA GLU A 24 -6.60 -29.09 -19.13
C GLU A 24 -7.32 -28.05 -18.28
N ALA A 25 -8.26 -28.50 -17.45
CA ALA A 25 -8.88 -27.63 -16.48
C ALA A 25 -7.75 -27.05 -15.63
N LYS A 26 -7.50 -25.73 -15.75
CA LYS A 26 -6.53 -25.04 -14.90
C LYS A 26 -6.82 -25.45 -13.45
N ARG A 27 -5.81 -26.00 -12.77
CA ARG A 27 -5.95 -26.36 -11.36
C ARG A 27 -6.27 -25.06 -10.62
N SER A 28 -7.42 -25.01 -9.94
CA SER A 28 -7.75 -23.90 -9.05
C SER A 28 -7.10 -24.16 -7.68
N GLY A 29 -6.37 -23.18 -7.16
CA GLY A 29 -5.79 -23.27 -5.82
C GLY A 29 -5.15 -21.95 -5.39
N THR A 30 -4.56 -21.96 -4.20
CA THR A 30 -3.94 -20.78 -3.56
C THR A 30 -2.59 -21.13 -2.95
N CYS A 31 -1.67 -20.18 -2.88
CA CYS A 31 -0.45 -20.30 -2.10
C CYS A 31 -0.65 -19.75 -0.67
N ALA A 32 -0.15 -20.49 0.32
CA ALA A 32 -0.17 -20.07 1.71
C ALA A 32 0.88 -18.99 1.97
N PHE A 33 0.56 -18.02 2.84
CA PHE A 33 1.51 -17.03 3.30
C PHE A 33 2.65 -17.73 4.06
N PRO A 34 3.93 -17.54 3.67
CA PRO A 34 5.03 -18.34 4.20
C PRO A 34 5.57 -17.89 5.55
N ASP A 35 5.20 -16.68 6.02
CA ASP A 35 5.58 -16.10 7.32
C ASP A 35 7.05 -16.34 7.71
N ARG A 36 7.96 -15.83 6.89
CA ARG A 36 9.41 -16.07 7.03
C ARG A 36 10.23 -14.82 6.74
N GLU A 37 11.50 -14.81 7.16
CA GLU A 37 12.50 -13.84 6.69
C GLU A 37 12.10 -12.35 6.89
N GLY A 38 11.45 -12.05 8.02
CA GLY A 38 11.03 -10.69 8.38
C GLY A 38 9.67 -10.26 7.80
N MET A 39 9.00 -11.15 7.06
CA MET A 39 7.62 -10.93 6.65
C MET A 39 6.70 -10.83 7.87
N VAL A 40 5.64 -10.03 7.75
CA VAL A 40 4.59 -9.91 8.76
C VAL A 40 3.23 -10.15 8.13
N ALA A 41 2.36 -10.87 8.82
CA ALA A 41 1.01 -11.15 8.33
C ALA A 41 0.12 -9.90 8.41
N VAL A 42 -0.57 -9.59 7.31
CA VAL A 42 -1.65 -8.60 7.25
C VAL A 42 -2.99 -9.31 7.38
N GLN A 43 -3.81 -8.93 8.36
CA GLN A 43 -5.21 -9.38 8.51
C GLN A 43 -5.41 -10.90 8.29
N SER A 44 -4.89 -11.75 9.19
CA SER A 44 -4.89 -13.22 9.01
C SER A 44 -6.26 -13.90 9.00
N GLN A 45 -7.34 -13.19 9.34
CA GLN A 45 -8.70 -13.76 9.40
C GLN A 45 -9.45 -13.71 8.07
N GLY A 46 -8.97 -12.91 7.10
CA GLY A 46 -9.59 -12.79 5.78
C GLY A 46 -9.17 -13.90 4.82
N LYS A 47 -9.67 -13.85 3.59
CA LYS A 47 -9.25 -14.73 2.49
C LYS A 47 -7.79 -14.49 2.08
N ASN A 48 -7.27 -13.31 2.35
CA ASN A 48 -5.87 -12.94 2.12
C ASN A 48 -4.92 -13.69 3.06
N ALA A 49 -5.41 -14.22 4.18
CA ALA A 49 -4.69 -15.19 5.03
C ALA A 49 -3.24 -14.76 5.39
N GLY A 50 -3.00 -13.46 5.60
CA GLY A 50 -1.69 -12.91 5.94
C GLY A 50 -0.97 -12.19 4.79
N TRP A 51 -1.37 -12.40 3.54
CA TRP A 51 -0.85 -11.62 2.41
C TRP A 51 -1.27 -10.16 2.52
N ALA A 52 -0.42 -9.25 2.03
CA ALA A 52 -0.70 -7.81 1.97
C ALA A 52 -1.63 -7.50 0.78
N MET A 53 -2.81 -8.10 0.81
CA MET A 53 -3.87 -8.02 -0.20
C MET A 53 -5.19 -7.69 0.50
N HIS A 54 -6.18 -7.21 -0.23
CA HIS A 54 -7.50 -6.91 0.35
C HIS A 54 -8.07 -8.14 1.07
N SER A 55 -8.83 -7.93 2.14
CA SER A 55 -9.33 -9.00 3.02
C SER A 55 -10.13 -10.11 2.30
N ASP A 56 -10.71 -9.84 1.14
CA ASP A 56 -11.48 -10.80 0.33
C ASP A 56 -10.69 -11.40 -0.86
N GLN A 57 -9.44 -10.98 -1.05
CA GLN A 57 -8.56 -11.47 -2.11
C GLN A 57 -7.82 -12.72 -1.66
N GLN A 58 -7.44 -13.55 -2.62
CA GLN A 58 -6.62 -14.75 -2.39
C GLN A 58 -5.36 -14.67 -3.25
N CYS A 59 -4.25 -15.17 -2.73
CA CYS A 59 -3.06 -15.46 -3.52
C CYS A 59 -3.31 -16.73 -4.35
N THR A 60 -4.00 -16.60 -5.49
CA THR A 60 -4.36 -17.74 -6.35
C THR A 60 -3.19 -18.19 -7.22
N TYR A 61 -3.28 -19.39 -7.76
CA TYR A 61 -2.35 -19.86 -8.79
C TYR A 61 -2.31 -18.88 -9.98
N GLY A 62 -1.10 -18.67 -10.51
CA GLY A 62 -0.83 -17.71 -11.58
C GLY A 62 -0.91 -16.23 -11.17
N SER A 63 -0.76 -15.90 -9.89
CA SER A 63 -0.89 -14.52 -9.39
C SER A 63 0.33 -14.03 -8.60
N TRP A 64 0.45 -12.70 -8.53
CA TRP A 64 1.41 -12.00 -7.70
C TRP A 64 0.83 -11.75 -6.32
N CYS A 65 1.61 -12.07 -5.29
CA CYS A 65 1.18 -12.08 -3.90
C CYS A 65 2.09 -11.15 -3.07
N PRO A 66 1.71 -9.87 -2.94
CA PRO A 66 2.46 -8.92 -2.12
C PRO A 66 2.40 -9.30 -0.64
N TYR A 67 3.49 -9.02 0.08
CA TYR A 67 3.61 -9.25 1.51
C TYR A 67 4.10 -7.99 2.22
N ALA A 68 3.94 -7.97 3.53
CA ALA A 68 4.38 -6.87 4.39
C ALA A 68 5.72 -7.21 5.06
N CYS A 69 6.49 -6.18 5.36
CA CYS A 69 7.69 -6.24 6.20
C CYS A 69 7.46 -5.46 7.50
N GLY A 70 8.29 -5.70 8.51
CA GLY A 70 8.19 -5.00 9.79
C GLY A 70 8.39 -3.47 9.68
N PRO A 71 8.07 -2.72 10.75
CA PRO A 71 8.27 -1.26 10.79
C PRO A 71 9.66 -0.84 10.32
N GLY A 72 9.71 0.19 9.48
CA GLY A 72 10.96 0.70 8.90
C GLY A 72 11.49 -0.08 7.70
N GLN A 73 10.90 -1.24 7.36
CA GLN A 73 11.37 -2.11 6.28
C GLN A 73 10.46 -2.06 5.04
N LEU A 74 11.04 -2.43 3.90
CA LEU A 74 10.38 -2.49 2.60
C LEU A 74 10.44 -3.93 2.06
N MET A 75 9.41 -4.30 1.31
CA MET A 75 9.38 -5.53 0.51
C MET A 75 10.47 -5.46 -0.57
N ALA A 76 11.27 -6.51 -0.75
CA ALA A 76 12.37 -6.54 -1.73
C ALA A 76 12.08 -7.41 -2.97
N GLN A 77 10.85 -7.94 -3.10
CA GLN A 77 10.44 -8.86 -4.15
C GLN A 77 9.25 -8.30 -4.94
N TRP A 78 9.31 -8.42 -6.27
CA TRP A 78 8.32 -7.97 -7.25
C TRP A 78 8.75 -8.46 -8.64
N ASN A 79 7.94 -8.25 -9.69
CA ASN A 79 8.34 -8.57 -11.06
C ASN A 79 9.51 -7.66 -11.53
N PRO A 80 10.73 -8.17 -11.74
CA PRO A 80 11.87 -7.34 -12.15
C PRO A 80 11.71 -6.72 -13.54
N GLU A 81 10.81 -7.24 -14.38
CA GLU A 81 10.50 -6.67 -15.70
C GLU A 81 9.63 -5.41 -15.60
N VAL A 82 8.96 -5.18 -14.46
CA VAL A 82 8.14 -3.99 -14.22
C VAL A 82 9.00 -2.88 -13.62
N THR A 83 9.31 -1.89 -14.45
CA THR A 83 10.17 -0.75 -14.09
C THR A 83 9.42 0.59 -14.06
N SER A 84 8.10 0.58 -14.27
CA SER A 84 7.27 1.78 -14.26
C SER A 84 6.00 1.59 -13.45
N TYR A 85 5.48 2.71 -12.96
CA TYR A 85 4.19 2.77 -12.28
C TYR A 85 3.06 2.77 -13.31
N THR A 86 2.81 1.61 -13.93
CA THR A 86 1.76 1.43 -14.94
C THR A 86 0.97 0.17 -14.67
N TYR A 87 -0.37 0.27 -14.64
CA TYR A 87 -1.25 -0.89 -14.55
C TYR A 87 -1.22 -1.73 -15.84
N PRO A 88 -1.23 -3.08 -15.77
CA PRO A 88 -1.33 -3.91 -14.57
C PRO A 88 0.01 -4.21 -13.89
N GLY A 89 1.14 -3.78 -14.45
CA GLY A 89 2.47 -4.05 -13.91
C GLY A 89 2.65 -3.57 -12.47
N SER A 90 2.07 -2.42 -12.11
CA SER A 90 2.12 -1.87 -10.74
C SER A 90 1.54 -2.79 -9.66
N MET A 91 0.74 -3.78 -10.04
CA MET A 91 0.16 -4.77 -9.13
C MET A 91 1.09 -5.97 -8.86
N GLN A 92 2.21 -6.08 -9.58
CA GLN A 92 3.05 -7.28 -9.61
C GLN A 92 4.13 -7.26 -8.51
N GLY A 93 3.70 -7.12 -7.27
CA GLY A 93 4.56 -7.14 -6.08
C GLY A 93 4.65 -8.51 -5.41
N GLY A 94 5.69 -8.70 -4.61
CA GLY A 94 5.89 -9.86 -3.75
C GLY A 94 6.36 -11.11 -4.47
N LEU A 95 5.81 -12.24 -4.05
CA LEU A 95 6.14 -13.56 -4.59
C LEU A 95 5.15 -13.94 -5.70
N TYR A 96 5.58 -14.80 -6.62
CA TYR A 96 4.69 -15.31 -7.67
C TYR A 96 4.22 -16.71 -7.32
N CYS A 97 2.92 -16.89 -7.14
CA CYS A 97 2.29 -18.20 -6.96
C CYS A 97 2.04 -18.81 -8.34
N ASP A 98 2.80 -19.83 -8.72
CA ASP A 98 2.67 -20.40 -10.06
C ASP A 98 1.44 -21.33 -10.20
N GLU A 99 1.24 -21.85 -11.41
CA GLU A 99 0.12 -22.72 -11.77
C GLU A 99 0.15 -24.08 -11.03
N SER A 100 1.27 -24.43 -10.40
CA SER A 100 1.43 -25.64 -9.57
C SER A 100 1.17 -25.39 -8.08
N GLY A 101 1.08 -24.13 -7.67
CA GLY A 101 0.97 -23.73 -6.27
C GLY A 101 2.31 -23.58 -5.56
N GLU A 102 3.41 -23.45 -6.30
CA GLU A 102 4.73 -23.15 -5.75
C GLU A 102 4.98 -21.63 -5.74
N LEU A 103 5.56 -21.14 -4.64
CA LEU A 103 5.94 -19.74 -4.48
C LEU A 103 7.33 -19.49 -5.04
N ASN A 104 7.39 -18.66 -6.07
CA ASN A 104 8.62 -18.24 -6.72
C ASN A 104 9.11 -16.90 -6.15
N THR A 105 10.39 -16.86 -5.80
CA THR A 105 11.11 -15.63 -5.42
C THR A 105 11.71 -14.98 -6.68
N PRO A 106 11.17 -13.85 -7.18
CA PRO A 106 11.58 -13.28 -8.47
C PRO A 106 13.03 -12.79 -8.49
N MET A 107 13.53 -12.29 -7.37
CA MET A 107 14.89 -11.76 -7.22
C MET A 107 15.63 -12.56 -6.14
N PRO A 108 16.14 -13.77 -6.46
CA PRO A 108 16.70 -14.71 -5.47
C PRO A 108 17.96 -14.19 -4.76
N ASN A 109 18.64 -13.20 -5.33
CA ASN A 109 19.81 -12.55 -4.73
C ASN A 109 19.45 -11.37 -3.81
N LYS A 110 18.16 -11.07 -3.63
CA LYS A 110 17.67 -10.05 -2.70
C LYS A 110 17.00 -10.72 -1.49
N PRO A 111 17.03 -10.11 -0.30
CA PRO A 111 16.27 -10.59 0.85
C PRO A 111 14.76 -10.46 0.59
N MET A 112 13.94 -10.98 1.51
CA MET A 112 12.49 -10.71 1.49
C MET A 112 12.21 -9.28 1.96
N CYS A 113 12.76 -8.92 3.11
CA CYS A 113 12.62 -7.59 3.71
C CYS A 113 13.98 -6.91 3.83
N TYR A 114 14.03 -5.60 3.62
CA TYR A 114 15.23 -4.80 3.86
C TYR A 114 14.87 -3.45 4.49
N ASP A 115 15.79 -2.90 5.27
CA ASP A 115 15.58 -1.62 5.94
C ASP A 115 15.49 -0.48 4.90
N GLY A 116 14.49 0.38 5.08
CA GLY A 116 14.45 1.67 4.40
C GLY A 116 15.59 2.59 4.86
N LYS A 117 15.59 3.84 4.40
CA LYS A 117 16.70 4.77 4.68
C LYS A 117 16.83 5.20 6.14
N GLY A 118 15.82 4.93 6.99
CA GLY A 118 15.88 5.25 8.43
C GLY A 118 15.87 6.75 8.75
N THR A 119 15.42 7.59 7.81
CA THR A 119 15.45 9.06 7.92
C THR A 119 14.14 9.68 8.41
N VAL A 120 13.09 8.88 8.60
CA VAL A 120 11.79 9.36 9.09
C VAL A 120 11.32 8.53 10.28
N ILE A 121 10.98 9.22 11.37
CA ILE A 121 10.44 8.63 12.59
C ILE A 121 8.99 9.10 12.80
N ALA A 122 8.07 8.18 13.00
CA ALA A 122 6.76 8.52 13.53
C ALA A 122 6.86 8.71 15.05
N LYS A 123 6.48 9.89 15.56
CA LYS A 123 6.48 10.23 16.99
C LYS A 123 5.05 10.41 17.47
N ASN A 124 4.62 9.59 18.43
CA ASN A 124 3.31 9.71 19.03
C ASN A 124 3.43 10.47 20.36
N LYS A 125 2.87 11.68 20.44
CA LYS A 125 2.81 12.49 21.67
C LYS A 125 1.52 12.29 22.45
N ILE A 126 0.67 11.38 22.00
CA ILE A 126 -0.61 11.04 22.61
C ILE A 126 -0.40 9.75 23.41
N ASP A 127 -1.15 9.56 24.50
CA ASP A 127 -1.04 8.39 25.38
C ASP A 127 -1.69 7.12 24.79
N GLU A 128 -2.50 7.26 23.74
CA GLU A 128 -3.12 6.15 23.01
C GLU A 128 -2.29 5.78 21.77
N ASP A 129 -2.29 4.50 21.40
CA ASP A 129 -1.56 4.02 20.23
C ASP A 129 -2.08 4.62 18.92
N VAL A 130 -1.19 4.84 17.97
CA VAL A 130 -1.50 5.37 16.64
C VAL A 130 -0.99 4.42 15.56
N ALA A 131 -1.87 4.00 14.66
CA ALA A 131 -1.51 3.14 13.53
C ALA A 131 -1.22 3.97 12.27
N PHE A 132 0.00 3.83 11.76
CA PHE A 132 0.43 4.31 10.45
C PHE A 132 0.34 3.14 9.46
N CYS A 133 -0.56 3.23 8.50
CA CYS A 133 -0.82 2.13 7.57
C CYS A 133 -0.23 2.44 6.20
N GLN A 134 0.86 1.76 5.85
CA GLN A 134 1.56 1.93 4.58
C GLN A 134 0.78 1.30 3.43
N THR A 135 0.77 1.96 2.28
CA THR A 135 0.22 1.42 1.04
C THR A 135 1.05 0.23 0.52
N VAL A 136 0.37 -0.79 0.01
CA VAL A 136 1.03 -1.94 -0.63
C VAL A 136 1.45 -1.54 -2.05
N LEU A 137 2.74 -1.27 -2.24
CA LEU A 137 3.29 -0.86 -3.53
C LEU A 137 4.67 -1.51 -3.77
N PRO A 138 4.91 -2.21 -4.88
CA PRO A 138 3.93 -2.64 -5.89
C PRO A 138 2.87 -3.58 -5.31
N GLY A 139 1.62 -3.44 -5.75
CA GLY A 139 0.48 -4.14 -5.20
C GLY A 139 -0.83 -3.42 -5.49
N ASN A 140 -1.85 -3.68 -4.68
CA ASN A 140 -3.19 -3.11 -4.84
C ASN A 140 -3.35 -1.68 -4.29
N GLU A 141 -2.27 -1.09 -3.77
CA GLU A 141 -2.22 0.28 -3.23
C GLU A 141 -3.11 0.53 -1.99
N GLU A 142 -3.70 -0.52 -1.43
CA GLU A 142 -4.42 -0.41 -0.17
C GLU A 142 -3.45 -0.19 0.99
N MET A 143 -3.92 0.50 2.03
CA MET A 143 -3.18 0.86 3.25
C MET A 143 -3.25 -0.26 4.28
N LEU A 144 -2.49 -1.33 4.02
CA LEU A 144 -2.62 -2.58 4.76
C LEU A 144 -1.44 -2.88 5.69
N ILE A 145 -0.26 -2.33 5.40
CA ILE A 145 0.99 -2.68 6.09
C ILE A 145 1.10 -1.83 7.37
N PRO A 146 1.03 -2.42 8.57
CA PRO A 146 0.92 -1.63 9.79
C PRO A 146 2.28 -1.25 10.37
N THR A 147 2.39 0.00 10.82
CA THR A 147 3.37 0.45 11.82
C THR A 147 2.59 1.02 13.01
N LEU A 148 2.56 0.26 14.12
CA LEU A 148 1.90 0.68 15.35
C LEU A 148 2.89 1.49 16.20
N VAL A 149 2.50 2.71 16.57
CA VAL A 149 3.30 3.58 17.44
C VAL A 149 2.59 3.72 18.77
N ASP A 150 3.12 3.04 19.78
CA ASP A 150 2.56 3.05 21.14
C ASP A 150 2.45 4.48 21.69
N GLY A 151 1.54 4.68 22.63
CA GLY A 151 1.37 5.94 23.35
C GLY A 151 2.70 6.49 23.91
N GLY A 152 2.99 7.77 23.63
CA GLY A 152 4.21 8.45 24.07
C GLY A 152 5.52 7.93 23.46
N SER A 153 5.44 7.04 22.46
CA SER A 153 6.59 6.35 21.87
C SER A 153 6.88 6.81 20.43
N GLN A 154 7.80 6.11 19.77
CA GLN A 154 8.18 6.38 18.39
C GLN A 154 8.57 5.09 17.64
N GLN A 155 8.38 5.10 16.31
CA GLN A 155 8.81 4.02 15.41
C GLN A 155 9.43 4.59 14.15
N THR A 156 10.34 3.83 13.54
CA THR A 156 10.88 4.18 12.21
C THR A 156 9.84 3.90 11.14
N LEU A 157 9.61 4.86 10.24
CA LEU A 157 8.82 4.63 9.03
C LEU A 157 9.75 4.14 7.91
N ALA A 158 9.24 3.25 7.06
CA ALA A 158 9.97 2.80 5.88
C ALA A 158 10.07 3.95 4.88
N VAL A 159 11.30 4.27 4.47
CA VAL A 159 11.60 5.33 3.50
C VAL A 159 12.33 4.68 2.32
N PRO A 160 11.71 4.59 1.14
CA PRO A 160 12.37 4.12 -0.07
C PRO A 160 13.48 5.06 -0.53
N GLY A 161 14.56 4.48 -1.05
CA GLY A 161 15.49 5.19 -1.92
C GLY A 161 15.15 5.00 -3.39
N THR A 162 15.98 5.59 -4.25
CA THR A 162 15.86 5.47 -5.71
C THR A 162 15.94 4.03 -6.23
N GLU A 163 16.51 3.11 -5.45
CA GLU A 163 16.61 1.69 -5.79
C GLU A 163 15.32 0.89 -5.57
N TYR A 164 14.34 1.46 -4.87
CA TYR A 164 13.04 0.83 -4.67
C TYR A 164 12.24 0.82 -5.96
N TRP A 165 11.30 -0.11 -6.06
CA TRP A 165 10.49 -0.36 -7.25
C TRP A 165 10.02 0.93 -7.95
N ALA A 166 10.39 1.08 -9.23
CA ALA A 166 10.10 2.25 -10.07
C ALA A 166 10.50 3.63 -9.49
N GLY A 167 11.44 3.69 -8.54
CA GLY A 167 11.87 4.93 -7.88
C GLY A 167 10.77 5.61 -7.06
N THR A 168 9.82 4.81 -6.54
CA THR A 168 8.61 5.30 -5.86
C THR A 168 8.86 5.69 -4.39
N ALA A 169 7.85 6.32 -3.79
CA ALA A 169 7.80 6.69 -2.38
C ALA A 169 6.96 5.70 -1.56
N ALA A 170 7.13 5.72 -0.23
CA ALA A 170 6.21 5.05 0.69
C ALA A 170 5.16 6.05 1.17
N HIS A 171 3.88 5.68 1.11
CA HIS A 171 2.76 6.49 1.57
C HIS A 171 2.05 5.79 2.73
N TYR A 172 1.55 6.57 3.68
CA TYR A 172 0.92 6.09 4.91
C TYR A 172 -0.37 6.85 5.18
N TYR A 173 -1.38 6.13 5.66
CA TYR A 173 -2.58 6.70 6.26
C TYR A 173 -2.38 6.73 7.77
N VAL A 174 -2.59 7.89 8.38
CA VAL A 174 -2.39 8.09 9.82
C VAL A 174 -3.75 8.05 10.50
N ASN A 175 -4.05 6.94 11.16
CA ASN A 175 -5.35 6.70 11.77
C ASN A 175 -5.53 7.46 13.08
N PRO A 176 -6.78 7.67 13.53
CA PRO A 176 -7.05 8.27 14.83
C PRO A 176 -6.41 7.49 15.98
N PRO A 177 -5.95 8.17 17.05
CA PRO A 177 -5.46 7.51 18.26
C PRO A 177 -6.49 6.55 18.84
N GLY A 178 -6.02 5.43 19.40
CA GLY A 178 -6.86 4.39 20.02
C GLY A 178 -7.50 3.41 19.02
N VAL A 179 -7.37 3.62 17.71
CA VAL A 179 -7.85 2.66 16.71
C VAL A 179 -6.82 1.54 16.51
N SER A 180 -7.20 0.32 16.88
CA SER A 180 -6.31 -0.85 16.73
C SER A 180 -5.89 -1.10 15.28
N VAL A 181 -4.71 -1.71 15.07
CA VAL A 181 -4.21 -2.10 13.74
C VAL A 181 -5.24 -2.87 12.91
N LYS A 182 -6.00 -3.78 13.56
CA LYS A 182 -7.03 -4.59 12.91
C LYS A 182 -8.14 -3.75 12.28
N ASP A 183 -8.42 -2.58 12.84
CA ASP A 183 -9.49 -1.69 12.41
C ASP A 183 -8.95 -0.48 11.60
N ALA A 184 -7.66 -0.16 11.78
CA ALA A 184 -6.98 0.98 11.19
C ALA A 184 -6.34 0.68 9.82
N CYS A 185 -5.72 -0.49 9.66
CA CYS A 185 -5.01 -0.85 8.43
C CYS A 185 -5.88 -1.78 7.57
N VAL A 186 -7.01 -1.24 7.15
CA VAL A 186 -8.04 -1.92 6.36
C VAL A 186 -8.59 -0.97 5.30
N TRP A 187 -9.04 -1.51 4.17
CA TRP A 187 -10.01 -0.79 3.35
C TRP A 187 -11.38 -0.88 4.03
N GLY A 188 -11.77 0.23 4.66
CA GLY A 188 -12.89 0.28 5.57
C GLY A 188 -14.18 0.79 4.93
N THR A 189 -15.13 1.08 5.81
CA THR A 189 -16.46 1.55 5.46
C THR A 189 -16.64 3.00 5.95
N LYS A 190 -17.67 3.71 5.46
CA LYS A 190 -17.86 5.17 5.70
C LYS A 190 -18.49 5.53 7.05
N GLU A 191 -18.62 4.57 7.96
CA GLU A 191 -19.21 4.77 9.29
C GLU A 191 -18.26 5.49 10.23
N ASN A 192 -16.95 5.40 10.02
CA ASN A 192 -15.92 6.02 10.87
C ASN A 192 -14.75 6.56 10.03
N ALA A 193 -14.11 7.63 10.50
CA ALA A 193 -12.91 8.24 9.92
C ALA A 193 -11.62 7.44 10.19
N ARG A 194 -11.58 6.18 9.76
CA ARG A 194 -10.47 5.24 9.94
C ARG A 194 -10.27 4.37 8.69
N GLY A 195 -9.22 3.57 8.64
CA GLY A 195 -8.89 2.81 7.44
C GLY A 195 -8.41 3.74 6.33
N ASN A 196 -8.81 3.42 5.11
CA ASN A 196 -8.70 4.32 3.97
C ASN A 196 -9.32 5.70 4.25
N TRP A 197 -10.33 5.83 5.13
CA TRP A 197 -10.97 7.10 5.47
C TRP A 197 -10.29 7.89 6.60
N ALA A 198 -9.08 7.52 7.02
CA ALA A 198 -8.31 8.30 7.99
C ALA A 198 -8.13 9.75 7.49
N PRO A 199 -8.07 10.75 8.38
CA PRO A 199 -8.07 12.15 7.95
C PRO A 199 -6.77 12.60 7.29
N TYR A 200 -5.65 11.95 7.64
CA TYR A 200 -4.32 12.40 7.27
C TYR A 200 -3.54 11.33 6.52
N VAL A 201 -2.68 11.81 5.63
CA VAL A 201 -1.66 11.01 4.97
C VAL A 201 -0.28 11.62 5.19
N THR A 202 0.73 10.77 5.22
CA THR A 202 2.14 11.15 5.15
C THR A 202 2.86 10.27 4.15
N GLY A 203 3.92 10.76 3.52
CA GLY A 203 4.73 9.98 2.62
C GLY A 203 6.18 10.43 2.63
N ALA A 204 7.07 9.54 2.22
CA ALA A 204 8.49 9.86 2.12
C ALA A 204 9.24 9.06 1.07
N ASN A 205 10.28 9.69 0.51
CA ASN A 205 11.31 9.06 -0.30
C ASN A 205 12.64 9.81 -0.15
N GLN A 206 13.75 9.11 -0.41
CA GLN A 206 15.09 9.70 -0.43
C GLN A 206 15.68 9.69 -1.85
N ASP A 207 16.23 10.83 -2.28
CA ASP A 207 16.94 10.93 -3.55
C ASP A 207 18.39 10.41 -3.45
N ALA A 208 19.07 10.35 -4.60
CA ALA A 208 20.47 9.91 -4.68
C ALA A 208 21.47 10.87 -4.01
N SER A 209 21.06 12.10 -3.68
CA SER A 209 21.86 13.06 -2.93
C SER A 209 21.67 12.92 -1.41
N GLY A 210 20.82 12.00 -0.96
CA GLY A 210 20.53 11.77 0.46
C GLY A 210 19.47 12.72 1.02
N ASN A 211 18.81 13.55 0.20
CA ASN A 211 17.71 14.37 0.68
C ASN A 211 16.46 13.51 0.82
N THR A 212 15.84 13.57 2.00
CA THR A 212 14.56 12.91 2.25
C THR A 212 13.45 13.94 2.15
N PHE A 213 12.49 13.70 1.26
CA PHE A 213 11.28 14.50 1.12
C PHE A 213 10.20 13.85 1.96
N VAL A 214 9.60 14.60 2.88
CA VAL A 214 8.55 14.13 3.77
C VAL A 214 7.31 15.00 3.59
N THR A 215 6.16 14.38 3.38
CA THR A 215 4.88 15.07 3.20
C THR A 215 3.98 14.83 4.40
N VAL A 216 3.17 15.83 4.75
CA VAL A 216 1.99 15.67 5.60
C VAL A 216 0.86 16.40 4.90
N GLY A 217 -0.31 15.78 4.84
CA GLY A 217 -1.46 16.37 4.17
C GLY A 217 -2.78 15.74 4.55
N TRP A 218 -3.84 16.38 4.09
CA TRP A 218 -5.18 15.82 4.16
C TRP A 218 -5.31 14.63 3.22
N ASN A 219 -6.00 13.60 3.69
CA ASN A 219 -6.37 12.49 2.83
C ASN A 219 -7.45 12.95 1.83
N PRO A 220 -7.24 12.85 0.50
CA PRO A 220 -8.24 13.26 -0.48
C PRO A 220 -9.58 12.57 -0.30
N ILE A 221 -9.62 11.29 0.09
CA ILE A 221 -10.89 10.58 0.22
C ILE A 221 -11.68 11.02 1.46
N TYR A 222 -11.00 11.57 2.48
CA TYR A 222 -11.67 12.23 3.60
C TYR A 222 -12.49 13.44 3.14
N LEU A 223 -12.02 14.12 2.09
CA LEU A 223 -12.60 15.38 1.58
C LEU A 223 -13.68 15.17 0.51
N GLU A 224 -13.84 13.96 -0.01
CA GLU A 224 -14.84 13.63 -1.01
C GLU A 224 -16.26 13.98 -0.56
N GLU A 225 -17.10 14.41 -1.49
CA GLU A 225 -18.52 14.74 -1.21
C GLU A 225 -19.29 13.57 -0.60
N ALA A 226 -18.94 12.35 -1.02
CA ALA A 226 -19.60 11.14 -0.56
C ALA A 226 -19.13 10.68 0.84
N THR A 227 -18.20 11.39 1.49
CA THR A 227 -17.71 11.07 2.83
C THR A 227 -18.53 11.82 3.87
N PRO A 228 -19.26 11.13 4.76
CA PRO A 228 -20.26 11.78 5.63
C PRO A 228 -19.65 12.73 6.66
N PHE A 229 -18.42 12.46 7.10
CA PHE A 229 -17.66 13.26 8.05
C PHE A 229 -16.68 14.23 7.39
N ARG A 230 -16.81 14.49 6.08
CA ARG A 230 -15.86 15.34 5.32
C ARG A 230 -15.67 16.77 5.84
N ASN A 231 -16.62 17.28 6.62
CA ASN A 231 -16.59 18.62 7.21
C ASN A 231 -16.24 18.60 8.70
N GLU A 232 -15.98 17.43 9.28
CA GLU A 232 -15.63 17.28 10.68
C GLU A 232 -14.13 17.50 10.87
N LYS A 233 -13.78 18.26 11.91
CA LYS A 233 -12.38 18.42 12.29
C LYS A 233 -11.89 17.17 13.03
N PRO A 234 -10.74 16.61 12.67
CA PRO A 234 -10.11 15.54 13.44
C PRO A 234 -9.80 16.02 14.87
N LYS A 235 -9.77 15.07 15.81
CA LYS A 235 -9.52 15.34 17.25
C LYS A 235 -8.04 15.27 17.65
N PHE A 236 -7.16 15.24 16.67
CA PHE A 236 -5.72 15.16 16.84
C PHE A 236 -5.04 15.90 15.69
N GLY A 237 -3.82 16.38 15.90
CA GLY A 237 -3.02 17.05 14.88
C GLY A 237 -1.83 16.20 14.43
N ILE A 238 -1.23 16.61 13.31
CA ILE A 238 -0.04 15.99 12.73
C ILE A 238 0.92 17.07 12.21
N LYS A 239 2.22 16.96 12.43
CA LYS A 239 3.21 17.91 11.90
C LYS A 239 4.53 17.25 11.61
N ILE A 240 5.33 17.88 10.77
CA ILE A 240 6.73 17.51 10.56
C ILE A 240 7.61 18.35 11.50
N THR A 241 8.54 17.70 12.16
CA THR A 241 9.65 18.33 12.89
C THR A 241 10.97 17.71 12.43
N CYS A 242 12.09 18.33 12.76
CA CYS A 242 13.42 17.75 12.50
C CYS A 242 14.23 17.72 13.78
N ASP A 243 15.12 16.74 13.91
CA ASP A 243 15.99 16.65 15.09
C ASP A 243 16.91 17.88 15.20
N ASN A 244 17.28 18.45 14.05
CA ASN A 244 17.85 19.78 13.90
C ASN A 244 17.09 20.54 12.81
N GLU A 245 16.48 21.68 13.15
CA GLU A 245 15.67 22.46 12.20
C GLU A 245 16.48 23.06 11.05
N GLU A 246 17.77 23.39 11.27
CA GLU A 246 18.65 23.96 10.24
C GLU A 246 18.95 22.98 9.08
N ASP A 247 18.81 21.69 9.35
CA ASP A 247 18.99 20.61 8.39
C ASP A 247 17.73 20.37 7.54
N CYS A 248 16.65 21.10 7.83
CA CYS A 248 15.37 20.98 7.14
C CYS A 248 14.96 22.27 6.43
N VAL A 249 14.34 22.10 5.26
CA VAL A 249 13.76 23.18 4.47
C VAL A 249 12.27 22.91 4.30
N GLY A 250 11.43 23.94 4.44
CA GLY A 250 9.97 23.82 4.30
C GLY A 250 9.20 23.76 5.62
N LEU A 251 9.89 23.92 6.76
CA LEU A 251 9.22 24.12 8.05
C LEU A 251 8.68 25.56 8.19
N PRO A 252 7.58 25.78 8.93
CA PRO A 252 6.72 24.76 9.56
C PRO A 252 5.87 24.02 8.52
N CYS A 253 5.48 22.78 8.82
CA CYS A 253 4.60 21.97 7.99
C CYS A 253 3.74 21.06 8.89
N GLY A 254 2.42 21.23 8.86
CA GLY A 254 1.52 20.38 9.65
C GLY A 254 0.06 20.79 9.61
N ILE A 255 -0.80 20.05 10.28
CA ILE A 255 -2.24 20.27 10.41
C ILE A 255 -2.57 20.30 11.89
N ASP A 256 -3.14 21.42 12.33
CA ASP A 256 -3.58 21.65 13.72
C ASP A 256 -5.06 22.04 13.71
N PRO A 257 -5.98 21.09 13.92
CA PRO A 257 -7.42 21.34 13.92
C PRO A 257 -7.92 22.35 14.97
N SER A 258 -7.13 22.64 16.02
CA SER A 258 -7.46 23.68 17.00
C SER A 258 -7.34 25.09 16.39
N LYS A 259 -6.50 25.24 15.37
CA LYS A 259 -6.23 26.52 14.69
C LYS A 259 -6.77 26.59 13.26
N HIS A 260 -6.87 25.45 12.59
CA HIS A 260 -7.17 25.35 11.17
C HIS A 260 -8.52 24.67 10.92
N GLY A 261 -9.17 25.06 9.83
CA GLY A 261 -10.34 24.40 9.24
C GLY A 261 -10.01 23.03 8.64
N VAL A 262 -11.05 22.34 8.15
CA VAL A 262 -10.84 21.16 7.31
C VAL A 262 -10.17 21.58 6.01
N ASN A 263 -9.21 20.78 5.55
CA ASN A 263 -8.40 21.04 4.36
C ASN A 263 -7.51 22.29 4.44
N GLU A 264 -7.21 22.78 5.64
CA GLU A 264 -6.23 23.85 5.85
C GLU A 264 -4.92 23.26 6.43
N ILE A 265 -3.81 23.97 6.21
CA ILE A 265 -2.48 23.51 6.61
C ILE A 265 -1.62 24.66 7.15
N LEU A 266 -0.76 24.34 8.09
CA LEU A 266 0.29 25.21 8.61
C LEU A 266 1.49 25.20 7.65
N GLY A 267 1.97 26.39 7.29
CA GLY A 267 3.16 26.57 6.46
C GLY A 267 2.87 26.75 4.98
N SER A 268 3.86 26.44 4.14
CA SER A 268 3.78 26.56 2.68
C SER A 268 2.99 25.39 2.08
N GLY A 269 1.67 25.44 2.21
CA GLY A 269 0.75 24.45 1.64
C GLY A 269 0.75 24.43 0.10
N THR A 270 0.51 23.25 -0.46
CA THR A 270 0.29 23.00 -1.89
C THR A 270 -0.96 22.15 -2.05
N THR A 271 -1.68 22.33 -3.17
CA THR A 271 -2.87 21.54 -3.49
C THR A 271 -2.49 20.28 -4.26
N GLY A 272 -2.89 19.12 -3.74
CA GLY A 272 -2.67 17.81 -4.33
C GLY A 272 -3.93 17.20 -4.95
N ALA A 273 -3.95 15.87 -5.01
CA ALA A 273 -5.09 15.11 -5.55
C ALA A 273 -6.39 15.46 -4.79
N GLY A 274 -7.51 15.50 -5.51
CA GLY A 274 -8.83 15.80 -4.92
C GLY A 274 -8.93 17.19 -4.27
N GLY A 275 -8.00 18.11 -4.52
CA GLY A 275 -7.96 19.42 -3.87
C GLY A 275 -7.40 19.39 -2.43
N ALA A 276 -6.86 18.25 -1.99
CA ALA A 276 -6.31 18.08 -0.65
C ALA A 276 -5.05 18.93 -0.45
N GLN A 277 -4.99 19.70 0.64
CA GLN A 277 -3.80 20.46 0.98
C GLN A 277 -2.76 19.57 1.66
N PHE A 278 -1.51 19.73 1.26
CA PHE A 278 -0.35 19.08 1.85
C PHE A 278 0.84 20.05 1.87
N CYS A 279 1.83 19.77 2.71
CA CYS A 279 3.10 20.49 2.75
C CYS A 279 4.25 19.49 2.72
N VAL A 280 5.44 19.98 2.36
CA VAL A 280 6.63 19.17 2.17
C VAL A 280 7.78 19.75 2.97
N VAL A 281 8.51 18.88 3.66
CA VAL A 281 9.78 19.20 4.28
C VAL A 281 10.87 18.36 3.63
N THR A 282 11.98 18.99 3.30
CA THR A 282 13.19 18.32 2.83
C THR A 282 14.20 18.25 3.97
N ALA A 283 14.46 17.05 4.48
CA ALA A 283 15.58 16.77 5.38
C ALA A 283 16.84 16.49 4.54
N LYS A 284 17.84 17.39 4.63
CA LYS A 284 19.01 17.37 3.75
C LYS A 284 20.02 16.30 4.17
N ASN A 285 20.72 15.71 3.20
CA ASN A 285 21.93 14.92 3.42
C ASN A 285 21.83 13.82 4.51
N GLY A 286 20.72 13.09 4.56
CA GLY A 286 20.50 12.02 5.53
C GLY A 286 20.06 12.49 6.93
N ALA A 287 19.74 13.78 7.09
CA ALA A 287 19.13 14.30 8.31
C ALA A 287 17.79 13.61 8.62
N LYS A 288 17.43 13.61 9.90
CA LYS A 288 16.22 12.95 10.40
C LYS A 288 15.07 13.94 10.54
N ALA A 289 13.96 13.60 9.89
CA ALA A 289 12.67 14.21 10.09
C ALA A 289 11.77 13.31 10.95
N ASN A 290 10.80 13.93 11.60
CA ASN A 290 9.82 13.25 12.41
C ASN A 290 8.41 13.64 11.97
N VAL A 291 7.52 12.67 11.83
CA VAL A 291 6.09 12.88 11.69
C VAL A 291 5.48 12.75 13.08
N GLU A 292 5.15 13.88 13.69
CA GLU A 292 4.64 13.97 15.06
C GLU A 292 3.11 14.05 15.07
N VAL A 293 2.49 13.17 15.84
CA VAL A 293 1.05 13.16 16.13
C VAL A 293 0.83 13.70 17.54
N PHE A 294 -0.13 14.62 17.72
CA PHE A 294 -0.33 15.34 18.98
C PHE A 294 -1.80 15.61 19.31
N SER A 295 -2.11 15.70 20.61
CA SER A 295 -3.44 16.05 21.13
C SER A 295 -3.74 17.52 20.90
N LEU A 296 -5.02 17.86 20.75
CA LEU A 296 -5.49 19.25 20.73
C LEU A 296 -5.65 19.71 22.17
N GLU A 297 -4.97 20.80 22.55
CA GLU A 297 -5.13 21.43 23.88
C GLU A 297 -6.52 22.05 24.07
#